data_AF-A0A6A4X494-F1
#
_entry.id   AF-A0A6A4X494-F1
#
_cell.length_a   1.000
_cell.length_b   1.000
_cell.length_c   1.000
_cell.angle_alpha   90.00
_cell.angle_beta   90.00
_cell.angle_gamma   90.00
#
_symmetry.space_group_name_H-M   'P 1'
#
loop_
_entity.id
_entity.type
_entity.pdbx_description
1 polymer ?
#
loop_
_entity_poly.entity_id
_entity_poly.type
_entity_poly.pdbx_seq_one_letter_code
_entity_poly.pdbx_strand_id
1 'polypeptide(L)'
;MANIQSIMASEQQVAALMSVIQRAVDEISAVEERLEQYDHALVAVRQSLKEMGREKSKMEVTQRNHHELLQTLDSMLPDLSTRDRQVLSDPDLTTTVGLREACQAAQSLLRLSSTSVDGNLQQMAAVAEQKKLFEKLKARFSQAVYRQMNNFFVHMGNDGAPPVDSLQLPSHSSQHLKLQPYSELMHWTKAVDNRQVVR
;
A
#
# COMPACT_ATOMS: atom_id res chain seq x y z
N MET A 1 66.36 58.02 -55.55
CA MET A 1 64.95 57.82 -55.13
C MET A 1 64.63 56.38 -54.69
N ALA A 2 65.42 55.36 -55.04
CA ALA A 2 65.16 53.96 -54.70
C ALA A 2 65.15 53.63 -53.18
N ASN A 3 65.95 54.32 -52.37
CA ASN A 3 66.07 53.99 -50.94
C ASN A 3 64.83 54.36 -50.12
N ILE A 4 64.20 55.50 -50.45
CA ILE A 4 62.95 55.95 -49.78
C ILE A 4 61.77 55.05 -50.20
N GLN A 5 61.71 54.63 -51.47
CA GLN A 5 60.68 53.70 -51.93
C GLN A 5 60.80 52.30 -51.31
N SER A 6 62.02 51.78 -51.12
CA SER A 6 62.23 50.49 -50.42
C SER A 6 61.90 50.56 -48.93
N ILE A 7 62.21 51.67 -48.26
CA ILE A 7 61.85 51.88 -46.84
C ILE A 7 60.33 51.97 -46.69
N MET A 8 59.65 52.76 -47.53
CA MET A 8 58.19 52.87 -47.51
C MET A 8 57.50 51.53 -47.83
N ALA A 9 58.03 50.74 -48.77
CA ALA A 9 57.51 49.41 -49.07
C ALA A 9 57.68 48.45 -47.88
N SER A 10 58.80 48.54 -47.15
CA SER A 10 59.05 47.74 -45.95
C SER A 10 58.12 48.12 -44.79
N GLU A 11 57.88 49.42 -44.56
CA GLU A 11 56.92 49.89 -43.56
C GLU A 11 55.49 49.43 -43.86
N GLN A 12 55.07 49.48 -45.13
CA GLN A 12 53.76 48.99 -45.56
C GLN A 12 53.61 47.48 -45.32
N GLN A 13 54.68 46.72 -45.52
CA GLN A 13 54.71 45.28 -45.31
C GLN A 13 54.67 44.91 -43.83
N VAL A 14 55.37 45.68 -42.98
CA VAL A 14 55.30 45.55 -41.51
C VAL A 14 53.90 45.90 -41.00
N ALA A 15 53.27 46.96 -41.51
CA ALA A 15 51.90 47.33 -41.15
C ALA A 15 50.88 46.24 -41.55
N ALA A 16 51.05 45.63 -42.73
CA ALA A 16 50.23 44.51 -43.17
C ALA A 16 50.40 43.28 -42.27
N LEU A 17 51.64 42.97 -41.86
CA LEU A 17 51.91 41.87 -40.92
C LEU A 17 51.28 42.13 -39.55
N MET A 18 51.40 43.35 -39.03
CA MET A 18 50.76 43.76 -37.77
C MET A 18 49.23 43.63 -37.83
N SER A 19 48.61 43.96 -38.96
CA SER A 19 47.17 43.77 -39.17
C SER A 19 46.74 42.30 -39.21
N VAL A 20 47.58 41.42 -39.78
CA VAL A 20 47.32 39.96 -39.74
C VAL A 20 47.46 39.43 -38.32
N ILE A 21 48.49 39.86 -37.59
CA ILE A 21 48.70 39.46 -36.19
C ILE A 21 47.53 39.93 -35.32
N GLN A 22 47.07 41.17 -35.49
CA GLN A 22 45.92 41.66 -34.73
C GLN A 22 44.66 40.84 -35.00
N ARG A 23 44.37 40.51 -36.26
CA ARG A 23 43.25 39.62 -36.60
C ARG A 23 43.39 38.23 -35.99
N ALA A 24 44.60 37.67 -35.99
CA ALA A 24 44.87 36.38 -35.35
C ALA A 24 44.66 36.45 -33.83
N VAL A 25 45.05 37.55 -33.18
CA VAL A 25 44.82 37.80 -31.75
C VAL A 25 43.32 37.91 -31.45
N ASP A 26 42.57 38.65 -32.27
CA ASP A 26 41.12 38.80 -32.11
C ASP A 26 40.40 37.45 -32.30
N GLU A 27 40.84 36.64 -33.27
CA GLU A 27 40.27 35.32 -33.55
C GLU A 27 40.60 34.31 -32.44
N ILE A 28 41.81 34.35 -31.88
CA ILE A 28 42.17 33.57 -30.68
C ILE A 28 41.31 33.98 -29.49
N SER A 29 41.12 35.28 -29.26
CA SER A 29 40.28 35.78 -28.17
C SER A 29 38.82 35.30 -28.30
N ALA A 30 38.29 35.30 -29.53
CA ALA A 30 36.93 34.77 -29.79
C ALA A 30 36.84 33.24 -29.59
N VAL A 31 37.92 32.51 -29.85
CA VAL A 31 37.99 31.07 -29.57
C VAL A 31 38.09 30.80 -28.07
N GLU A 32 38.88 31.58 -27.33
CA GLU A 32 38.98 31.50 -25.87
C GLU A 32 37.62 31.74 -25.21
N GLU A 33 36.89 32.78 -25.62
CA GLU A 33 35.54 33.05 -25.09
C GLU A 33 34.56 31.90 -25.36
N ARG A 34 34.63 31.28 -26.55
CA ARG A 34 33.82 30.10 -26.86
C ARG A 34 34.22 28.89 -26.02
N LEU A 35 35.50 28.69 -25.76
CA LEU A 35 35.98 27.61 -24.90
C LEU A 35 35.52 27.80 -23.46
N GLU A 36 35.54 29.03 -22.95
CA GLU A 36 34.99 29.35 -21.62
C GLU A 36 33.49 29.04 -21.54
N GLN A 37 32.71 29.40 -22.56
CA GLN A 37 31.29 29.07 -22.63
C GLN A 37 31.03 27.56 -22.63
N TYR A 38 31.84 26.79 -23.37
CA TYR A 38 31.75 25.33 -23.38
C TYR A 38 32.13 24.72 -22.03
N ASP A 39 33.16 25.23 -21.37
CA ASP A 39 33.57 24.72 -20.06
C ASP A 39 32.48 24.98 -19.02
N HIS A 40 31.86 26.17 -19.05
CA HIS A 40 30.73 26.50 -18.20
C HIS A 40 29.52 25.58 -18.44
N ALA A 41 29.21 25.29 -19.71
CA ALA A 41 28.14 24.37 -20.09
C ALA A 41 28.45 22.94 -19.62
N LEU A 42 29.69 22.48 -19.75
CA LEU A 42 30.12 21.15 -19.29
C LEU A 42 30.03 21.00 -17.77
N VAL A 43 30.38 22.05 -17.01
CA VAL A 43 30.21 22.07 -15.55
C VAL A 43 28.74 21.96 -15.18
N ALA A 44 27.85 22.71 -15.85
CA ALA A 44 26.41 22.65 -15.61
C ALA A 44 25.83 21.25 -15.92
N VAL A 45 26.22 20.65 -17.04
CA VAL A 45 25.79 19.29 -17.41
C VAL A 45 26.29 18.26 -16.41
N ARG A 46 27.55 18.35 -15.96
CA ARG A 46 28.09 17.47 -14.91
C ARG A 46 27.30 17.56 -13.62
N GLN A 47 26.91 18.76 -13.20
CA GLN A 47 26.13 18.96 -11.99
C GLN A 47 24.72 18.35 -12.12
N SER A 48 24.02 18.60 -13.23
CA SER A 48 22.72 17.98 -13.52
C SER A 48 22.80 16.44 -13.54
N LEU A 49 23.83 15.87 -14.17
CA LEU A 49 24.02 14.42 -14.19
C LEU A 49 24.23 13.83 -12.78
N LYS A 50 24.97 14.54 -11.92
CA LYS A 50 25.21 14.13 -10.54
C LYS A 50 23.92 14.16 -9.72
N GLU A 51 23.10 15.20 -9.89
CA GLU A 51 21.81 15.33 -9.22
C GLU A 51 20.83 14.24 -9.67
N MET A 52 20.71 14.02 -10.98
CA MET A 52 19.88 12.96 -11.56
C MET A 52 20.33 11.56 -11.09
N GLY A 53 21.65 11.31 -11.04
CA GLY A 53 22.17 10.04 -10.52
C GLY A 53 21.81 9.80 -9.05
N ARG A 54 21.84 10.86 -8.23
CA ARG A 54 21.45 10.80 -6.82
C ARG A 54 19.95 10.56 -6.67
N GLU A 55 19.13 11.22 -7.48
CA GLU A 55 17.68 11.06 -7.49
C GLU A 55 17.28 9.65 -7.94
N LYS A 56 17.90 9.14 -9.01
CA LYS A 56 17.72 7.76 -9.47
C LYS A 56 18.08 6.74 -8.39
N SER A 57 19.22 6.89 -7.71
CA SER A 57 19.61 6.00 -6.62
C SER A 57 18.59 6.02 -5.47
N LYS A 58 18.12 7.21 -5.08
CA LYS A 58 17.04 7.34 -4.09
C LYS A 58 15.75 6.66 -4.52
N MET A 59 15.38 6.82 -5.79
CA MET A 59 14.18 6.19 -6.36
C MET A 59 14.30 4.67 -6.36
N GLU A 60 15.44 4.11 -6.76
CA GLU A 60 15.69 2.67 -6.75
C GLU A 60 15.65 2.07 -5.34
N VAL A 61 16.24 2.76 -4.36
CA VAL A 61 16.18 2.34 -2.95
C VAL A 61 14.73 2.40 -2.44
N THR A 62 14.01 3.47 -2.74
CA THR A 62 12.61 3.64 -2.33
C THR A 62 11.72 2.58 -2.97
N GLN A 63 11.92 2.29 -4.26
CA GLN A 63 11.18 1.26 -4.98
C GLN A 63 11.46 -0.13 -4.42
N ARG A 64 12.73 -0.46 -4.13
CA ARG A 64 13.11 -1.73 -3.51
C ARG A 64 12.46 -1.88 -2.14
N ASN A 65 12.53 -0.84 -1.31
CA ASN A 65 11.89 -0.83 0.00
C ASN A 65 10.37 -1.04 -0.14
N HIS A 66 9.70 -0.34 -1.06
CA HIS A 66 8.27 -0.55 -1.31
C HIS A 66 7.96 -1.98 -1.75
N HIS A 67 8.77 -2.57 -2.62
CA HIS A 67 8.58 -3.95 -3.07
C HIS A 67 8.76 -4.96 -1.92
N GLU A 68 9.84 -4.84 -1.15
CA GLU A 68 10.10 -5.70 0.02
C GLU A 68 9.01 -5.54 1.09
N LEU A 69 8.54 -4.31 1.30
CA LEU A 69 7.43 -4.03 2.19
C LEU A 69 6.12 -4.69 1.71
N LEU A 70 5.78 -4.56 0.43
CA LEU A 70 4.61 -5.24 -0.14
C LEU A 70 4.71 -6.76 -0.02
N GLN A 71 5.87 -7.33 -0.34
CA GLN A 71 6.10 -8.76 -0.21
C GLN A 71 5.98 -9.23 1.26
N THR A 72 6.49 -8.43 2.20
CA THR A 72 6.36 -8.70 3.63
C THR A 72 4.90 -8.64 4.07
N LEU A 73 4.14 -7.65 3.60
CA LEU A 73 2.71 -7.52 3.86
C LEU A 73 1.91 -8.71 3.33
N ASP A 74 2.14 -9.11 2.07
CA ASP A 74 1.50 -10.29 1.46
C ASP A 74 1.82 -11.58 2.23
N SER A 75 3.02 -11.67 2.82
CA SER A 75 3.42 -12.83 3.62
C SER A 75 2.79 -12.86 5.02
N MET A 76 2.56 -11.69 5.64
CA MET A 76 2.07 -11.58 7.02
C MET A 76 0.55 -11.48 7.12
N LEU A 77 -0.11 -10.94 6.10
CA LEU A 77 -1.55 -10.96 5.96
C LEU A 77 -1.90 -11.90 4.82
N PRO A 78 -2.03 -13.23 5.07
CA PRO A 78 -2.68 -14.10 4.11
C PRO A 78 -4.00 -13.46 3.73
N ASP A 79 -4.08 -13.09 2.47
CA ASP A 79 -5.21 -12.36 1.96
C ASP A 79 -6.44 -13.23 2.20
N LEU A 80 -7.42 -12.71 2.96
CA LEU A 80 -8.70 -13.42 3.13
C LEU A 80 -9.16 -13.76 1.72
N SER A 81 -9.42 -15.02 1.42
CA SER A 81 -9.79 -15.38 0.06
C SER A 81 -10.97 -14.52 -0.37
N THR A 82 -11.05 -14.10 -1.64
CA THR A 82 -12.15 -13.24 -2.12
C THR A 82 -13.52 -13.84 -1.75
N ARG A 83 -13.59 -15.17 -1.71
CA ARG A 83 -14.73 -15.95 -1.22
C ARG A 83 -15.00 -15.72 0.27
N ASP A 84 -14.00 -15.83 1.15
CA ASP A 84 -14.16 -15.57 2.59
C ASP A 84 -14.60 -14.12 2.86
N ARG A 85 -14.08 -13.14 2.10
CA ARG A 85 -14.52 -11.73 2.20
C ARG A 85 -15.99 -11.57 1.85
N GLN A 86 -16.44 -12.26 0.81
CA GLN A 86 -17.83 -12.23 0.36
C GLN A 86 -18.75 -12.88 1.41
N VAL A 87 -18.38 -14.07 1.90
CA VAL A 87 -19.12 -14.80 2.94
C VAL A 87 -19.19 -14.00 4.24
N LEU A 88 -18.13 -13.27 4.63
CA LEU A 88 -18.15 -12.43 5.83
C LEU A 88 -18.96 -11.15 5.66
N SER A 89 -19.09 -10.63 4.44
CA SER A 89 -19.89 -9.43 4.18
C SER A 89 -21.38 -9.73 4.04
N ASP A 90 -21.74 -10.91 3.52
CA ASP A 90 -23.12 -11.37 3.37
C ASP A 90 -23.22 -12.86 3.72
N PRO A 91 -23.21 -13.20 5.03
CA PRO A 91 -23.21 -14.59 5.46
C PRO A 91 -24.58 -15.23 5.31
N ASP A 92 -24.67 -16.31 4.52
CA ASP A 92 -25.82 -17.20 4.55
C ASP A 92 -25.76 -18.08 5.82
N LEU A 93 -26.45 -17.63 6.85
CA LEU A 93 -26.58 -18.35 8.13
C LEU A 93 -27.82 -19.25 8.17
N THR A 94 -28.52 -19.46 7.06
CA THR A 94 -29.76 -20.24 7.01
C THR A 94 -29.53 -21.65 6.48
N THR A 95 -28.59 -21.80 5.54
CA THR A 95 -28.23 -23.10 4.95
C THR A 95 -27.11 -23.78 5.73
N THR A 96 -27.15 -25.11 5.86
CA THR A 96 -26.07 -25.90 6.51
C THR A 96 -24.71 -25.74 5.81
N VAL A 97 -24.72 -25.53 4.49
CA VAL A 97 -23.52 -25.23 3.69
C VAL A 97 -23.00 -23.82 3.96
N GLY A 98 -23.89 -22.81 3.92
CA GLY A 98 -23.54 -21.42 4.21
C GLY A 98 -23.02 -21.23 5.63
N LEU A 99 -23.60 -21.94 6.61
CA LEU A 99 -23.13 -21.93 8.00
C LEU A 99 -21.70 -22.48 8.14
N ARG A 100 -21.37 -23.55 7.43
CA ARG A 100 -20.03 -24.14 7.44
C ARG A 100 -19.01 -23.20 6.79
N GLU A 101 -19.37 -22.58 5.66
CA GLU A 101 -18.53 -21.58 5.00
C GLU A 101 -18.34 -20.34 5.90
N ALA A 102 -19.39 -19.90 6.58
CA ALA A 102 -19.33 -18.81 7.55
C ALA A 102 -18.41 -19.14 8.75
N CYS A 103 -18.49 -20.35 9.30
CA CYS A 103 -17.58 -20.82 10.35
C CYS A 103 -16.13 -20.84 9.87
N GLN A 104 -15.87 -21.35 8.65
CA GLN A 104 -14.53 -21.41 8.08
C GLN A 104 -13.95 -20.01 7.85
N ALA A 105 -14.73 -19.10 7.26
CA ALA A 105 -14.32 -17.73 7.03
C ALA A 105 -14.08 -16.97 8.35
N ALA A 106 -14.92 -17.20 9.36
CA ALA A 106 -14.78 -16.64 10.70
C ALA A 106 -13.48 -17.12 11.39
N GLN A 107 -13.14 -18.41 11.27
CA GLN A 107 -11.88 -18.96 11.79
C GLN A 107 -10.65 -18.39 11.07
N SER A 108 -10.72 -18.23 9.75
CA SER A 108 -9.66 -17.57 8.97
C SER A 108 -9.45 -16.12 9.40
N LEU A 109 -10.53 -15.36 9.62
CA LEU A 109 -10.46 -14.00 10.15
C LEU A 109 -9.86 -13.97 11.57
N LEU A 110 -10.23 -14.92 12.44
CA LEU A 110 -9.68 -14.99 13.80
C LEU A 110 -8.18 -15.27 13.80
N ARG A 111 -7.71 -16.20 12.94
CA ARG A 111 -6.27 -16.48 12.78
C ARG A 111 -5.50 -15.23 12.39
N LEU A 112 -5.98 -14.51 11.39
CA LEU A 112 -5.36 -13.27 10.91
C LEU A 112 -5.36 -12.14 11.94
N SER A 113 -6.43 -12.01 12.71
CA SER A 113 -6.48 -11.04 13.81
C SER A 113 -5.58 -11.40 14.99
N SER A 114 -5.11 -12.65 15.07
CA SER A 114 -4.25 -13.16 16.14
C SER A 114 -2.77 -13.17 15.74
N THR A 115 -2.46 -13.09 14.45
CA THR A 115 -1.08 -12.96 13.98
C THR A 115 -0.53 -11.62 14.45
N SER A 116 0.50 -11.68 15.31
CA SER A 116 1.15 -10.47 15.81
C SER A 116 1.91 -9.82 14.66
N VAL A 117 1.39 -8.71 14.13
CA VAL A 117 2.10 -7.86 13.18
C VAL A 117 3.15 -7.07 13.96
N ASP A 118 4.42 -7.16 13.56
CA ASP A 118 5.53 -6.45 14.20
C ASP A 118 5.22 -4.95 14.37
N GLY A 119 5.60 -4.38 15.52
CA GLY A 119 5.22 -3.00 15.90
C GLY A 119 5.64 -1.93 14.87
N ASN A 120 6.71 -2.17 14.11
CA ASN A 120 7.17 -1.27 13.05
C ASN A 120 6.28 -1.34 11.79
N LEU A 121 5.71 -2.51 11.48
CA LEU A 121 4.81 -2.72 10.36
C LEU A 121 3.42 -2.14 10.66
N GLN A 122 2.99 -2.09 11.93
CA GLN A 122 1.72 -1.48 12.33
C GLN A 122 1.62 0.02 11.99
N GLN A 123 2.76 0.72 11.86
CA GLN A 123 2.79 2.14 11.51
C GLN A 123 2.58 2.39 10.01
N MET A 124 2.56 1.34 9.18
CA MET A 124 2.34 1.48 7.75
C MET A 124 0.86 1.76 7.45
N ALA A 125 0.61 2.71 6.55
CA ALA A 125 -0.75 3.05 6.11
C ALA A 125 -1.52 1.83 5.54
N ALA A 126 -0.82 0.95 4.80
CA ALA A 126 -1.42 -0.27 4.24
C ALA A 126 -1.89 -1.25 5.33
N VAL A 127 -1.09 -1.45 6.39
CA VAL A 127 -1.49 -2.29 7.54
C VAL A 127 -2.67 -1.68 8.27
N ALA A 128 -2.66 -0.36 8.49
CA ALA A 128 -3.76 0.34 9.11
C ALA A 128 -5.07 0.21 8.31
N GLU A 129 -5.00 0.32 6.98
CA GLU A 129 -6.15 0.16 6.10
C GLU A 129 -6.69 -1.28 6.08
N GLN A 130 -5.81 -2.28 6.00
CA GLN A 130 -6.22 -3.68 6.03
C GLN A 130 -6.83 -4.07 7.38
N LYS A 131 -6.25 -3.57 8.49
CA LYS A 131 -6.81 -3.72 9.84
C LYS A 131 -8.18 -3.07 9.97
N LYS A 132 -8.39 -1.90 9.36
CA LYS A 132 -9.69 -1.22 9.30
C LYS A 132 -10.72 -2.02 8.50
N LEU A 133 -10.32 -2.62 7.37
CA LEU A 133 -11.17 -3.52 6.59
C LEU A 133 -11.57 -4.76 7.39
N PHE A 134 -10.63 -5.37 8.13
CA PHE A 134 -10.92 -6.51 9.00
C PHE A 134 -11.91 -6.18 10.10
N GLU A 135 -11.74 -5.05 10.80
CA GLU A 135 -12.70 -4.64 11.83
C GLU A 135 -14.09 -4.35 11.24
N LYS A 136 -14.16 -3.80 10.01
CA LYS A 136 -15.44 -3.59 9.32
C LYS A 136 -16.14 -4.91 8.97
N LEU A 137 -15.39 -5.90 8.45
CA LEU A 137 -15.92 -7.24 8.14
C LEU A 137 -16.39 -7.94 9.42
N LYS A 138 -15.59 -7.88 10.48
CA LYS A 138 -15.91 -8.42 11.80
C LYS A 138 -17.19 -7.82 12.39
N ALA A 139 -17.34 -6.49 12.31
CA ALA A 139 -18.54 -5.79 12.77
C ALA A 139 -19.80 -6.19 11.96
N ARG A 140 -19.68 -6.29 10.63
CA ARG A 140 -20.79 -6.74 9.77
C ARG A 140 -21.21 -8.17 10.06
N PHE A 141 -20.25 -9.08 10.13
CA PHE A 141 -20.50 -10.48 10.36
C PHE A 141 -21.10 -10.73 11.75
N SER A 142 -20.54 -10.11 12.81
CA SER A 142 -21.12 -10.19 14.16
C SER A 142 -22.57 -9.68 14.20
N GLN A 143 -22.86 -8.54 13.55
CA GLN A 143 -24.23 -8.03 13.46
C GLN A 143 -25.17 -9.01 12.75
N ALA A 144 -24.73 -9.65 11.67
CA ALA A 144 -25.53 -10.66 10.96
C ALA A 144 -25.80 -11.89 11.84
N VAL A 145 -24.79 -12.37 12.57
CA VAL A 145 -24.93 -13.48 13.53
C VAL A 145 -25.91 -13.12 14.65
N TYR A 146 -25.81 -11.93 15.24
CA TYR A 146 -26.76 -11.49 16.28
C TYR A 146 -28.19 -11.40 15.77
N ARG A 147 -28.39 -10.85 14.56
CA ARG A 147 -29.72 -10.77 13.95
C ARG A 147 -30.31 -12.16 13.74
N GLN A 148 -29.51 -13.09 13.20
CA GLN A 148 -29.95 -14.46 12.96
C GLN A 148 -30.31 -15.15 14.28
N MET A 149 -29.46 -15.03 15.30
CA MET A 149 -29.74 -15.61 16.62
C MET A 149 -31.00 -15.00 17.24
N ASN A 150 -31.18 -13.68 17.16
CA ASN A 150 -32.36 -13.01 17.68
C ASN A 150 -33.64 -13.48 16.98
N ASN A 151 -33.62 -13.57 15.64
CA ASN A 151 -34.75 -14.11 14.87
C ASN A 151 -35.05 -15.56 15.27
N PHE A 152 -34.01 -16.37 15.47
CA PHE A 152 -34.15 -17.76 15.88
C PHE A 152 -34.76 -17.87 17.29
N PHE A 153 -34.31 -17.06 18.26
CA PHE A 153 -34.87 -17.02 19.61
C PHE A 153 -36.31 -16.52 19.65
N VAL A 154 -36.64 -15.48 18.88
CA VAL A 154 -38.02 -14.97 18.77
C VAL A 154 -38.96 -16.02 18.16
N HIS A 155 -38.53 -16.69 17.10
CA HIS A 155 -39.31 -17.76 16.49
C HIS A 155 -39.51 -18.96 17.43
N MET A 156 -38.45 -19.38 18.15
CA MET A 156 -38.56 -20.43 19.16
C MET A 156 -39.44 -20.03 20.36
N GLY A 157 -39.42 -18.76 20.75
CA GLY A 157 -40.27 -18.24 21.82
C GLY A 157 -41.76 -18.23 21.46
N ASN A 158 -42.08 -18.01 20.19
CA ASN A 158 -43.46 -18.05 19.69
C ASN A 158 -43.96 -19.49 19.44
N ASP A 159 -43.09 -20.39 18.96
CA ASP A 159 -43.46 -21.80 18.67
C ASP A 159 -43.46 -22.70 19.92
N GLY A 160 -42.81 -22.28 21.00
CA GLY A 160 -42.65 -23.05 22.24
C GLY A 160 -43.71 -22.78 23.32
N ALA A 161 -44.72 -21.96 23.05
CA ALA A 161 -45.77 -21.67 24.02
C ALA A 161 -46.62 -22.94 24.26
N PRO A 162 -46.57 -23.55 25.46
CA PRO A 162 -47.44 -24.68 25.76
C PRO A 162 -48.91 -24.19 25.73
N PRO A 163 -49.87 -25.03 25.31
CA PRO A 163 -51.26 -24.75 25.62
C PRO A 163 -51.37 -24.53 27.14
N VAL A 164 -52.14 -23.52 27.54
CA VAL A 164 -52.24 -22.97 28.91
C VAL A 164 -52.50 -24.00 30.02
N ASP A 165 -52.86 -25.24 29.69
CA ASP A 165 -53.24 -26.32 30.60
C ASP A 165 -52.21 -27.47 30.75
N SER A 166 -51.04 -27.44 30.11
CA SER A 166 -50.04 -28.52 30.26
C SER A 166 -48.91 -28.19 31.24
N LEU A 167 -48.86 -28.90 32.38
CA LEU A 167 -47.78 -28.88 33.39
C LEU A 167 -46.48 -29.59 32.94
N GLN A 168 -46.22 -29.68 31.63
CA GLN A 168 -45.00 -30.28 31.09
C GLN A 168 -44.17 -29.20 30.39
N LEU A 169 -42.89 -29.09 30.77
CA LEU A 169 -41.95 -28.29 29.99
C LEU A 169 -41.80 -28.91 28.59
N PRO A 170 -41.86 -28.12 27.50
CA PRO A 170 -41.57 -28.61 26.16
C PRO A 170 -40.21 -29.28 26.09
N SER A 171 -40.11 -30.43 25.41
CA SER A 171 -38.82 -31.11 25.23
C SER A 171 -37.88 -30.26 24.36
N HIS A 172 -36.90 -29.62 25.00
CA HIS A 172 -35.90 -28.75 24.35
C HIS A 172 -34.87 -29.50 23.50
N SER A 173 -34.98 -30.83 23.38
CA SER A 173 -33.99 -31.67 22.68
C SER A 173 -33.96 -31.40 21.17
N SER A 174 -35.11 -31.16 20.54
CA SER A 174 -35.18 -30.78 19.12
C SER A 174 -34.67 -29.36 18.85
N GLN A 175 -34.88 -28.44 19.80
CA GLN A 175 -34.38 -27.06 19.75
C GLN A 175 -32.86 -27.01 19.94
N HIS A 176 -32.33 -27.80 20.88
CA HIS A 176 -30.90 -27.96 21.09
C HIS A 176 -30.21 -28.53 19.85
N LEU A 177 -30.81 -29.53 19.19
CA LEU A 177 -30.26 -30.12 17.96
C LEU A 177 -30.16 -29.08 16.82
N LYS A 178 -31.11 -28.14 16.73
CA LYS A 178 -31.09 -27.06 15.73
C LYS A 178 -30.10 -25.93 16.06
N LEU A 179 -29.80 -25.71 17.34
CA LEU A 179 -28.85 -24.68 17.82
C LEU A 179 -27.39 -25.17 17.82
N GLN A 180 -27.17 -26.48 17.92
CA GLN A 180 -25.85 -27.09 17.99
C GLN A 180 -24.88 -26.63 16.87
N PRO A 181 -25.29 -26.48 15.60
CA PRO A 181 -24.40 -25.98 14.54
C PRO A 181 -23.96 -24.52 14.70
N TYR A 182 -24.72 -23.69 15.42
CA TYR A 182 -24.39 -22.28 15.67
C TYR A 182 -23.45 -22.08 16.86
N SER A 183 -23.17 -23.14 17.64
CA SER A 183 -22.30 -23.08 18.82
C SER A 183 -20.90 -22.55 18.48
N GLU A 184 -20.33 -22.93 17.34
CA GLU A 184 -19.03 -22.44 16.88
C GLU A 184 -19.04 -20.93 16.59
N LEU A 185 -20.11 -20.42 15.98
CA LEU A 185 -20.28 -18.98 15.73
C LEU A 185 -20.51 -18.19 17.02
N MET A 186 -21.16 -18.78 18.01
CA MET A 186 -21.34 -18.20 19.34
C MET A 186 -20.00 -18.14 20.11
N HIS A 187 -19.17 -19.17 20.00
CA HIS A 187 -17.81 -19.13 20.56
C HIS A 187 -16.93 -18.12 19.84
N TRP A 188 -17.05 -18.00 18.52
CA TRP A 188 -16.34 -17.00 17.73
C TRP A 188 -16.75 -15.57 18.13
N THR A 189 -18.05 -15.26 18.16
CA THR A 189 -18.54 -13.93 18.57
C THR A 189 -18.07 -13.58 19.97
N LYS A 190 -18.09 -14.53 20.92
CA LYS A 190 -17.52 -14.34 22.26
C LYS A 190 -16.02 -14.05 22.24
N ALA A 191 -15.21 -14.77 21.46
CA ALA A 191 -13.77 -14.56 21.37
C ALA A 191 -13.40 -13.21 20.73
N VAL A 192 -14.23 -12.76 19.79
CA VAL A 192 -14.14 -11.51 19.06
C VAL A 192 -14.54 -10.31 19.93
N ASP A 193 -15.55 -10.48 20.78
CA ASP A 193 -16.09 -9.47 21.71
C ASP A 193 -15.21 -9.33 22.96
N ASN A 194 -14.71 -10.44 23.53
CA ASN A 194 -13.75 -10.39 24.66
C ASN A 194 -12.45 -9.65 24.33
N ARG A 195 -12.05 -9.58 23.05
CA ARG A 195 -10.91 -8.75 22.62
C ARG A 195 -11.18 -7.25 22.66
N GLN A 196 -12.43 -6.81 22.77
CA GLN A 196 -12.79 -5.40 22.95
C GLN A 196 -12.90 -4.97 24.42
N VAL A 197 -12.92 -5.92 25.37
CA VAL A 197 -13.11 -5.64 26.81
C VAL A 197 -11.79 -5.44 27.57
N VAL A 198 -10.64 -5.49 26.90
CA VAL A 198 -9.37 -5.07 27.52
C VAL A 198 -9.20 -3.56 27.33
N ARG A 199 -9.88 -2.79 28.19
CA ARG A 199 -9.53 -1.41 28.52
C ARG A 199 -9.17 -1.34 30.00
#